data_AF-A0A7R9YNM2-F1
#
_entry.id   AF-A0A7R9YNM2-F1
#
_cell.length_a   1.000
_cell.length_b   1.000
_cell.length_c   1.000
_cell.angle_alpha   90.00
_cell.angle_beta   90.00
_cell.angle_gamma   90.00
#
_symmetry.space_group_name_H-M   'P 1'
#
loop_
_entity.id
_entity.type
_entity.pdbx_description
1 polymer ?
#
loop_
_entity_poly.entity_id
_entity_poly.type
_entity_poly.pdbx_seq_one_letter_code
_entity_poly.pdbx_strand_id
1 'polypeptide(L)'
;RPVTLALTLGMYLLPVAVGVSVTAAADGGFGAWRTGHFVEVGRLVGGPWLGGWIAAAGAVSAFALLTSLLCTSSRALAALAELGMAPAALGRLHPTYGTPHVAVLANGALTSCLVLLDFEVIAEMAMCLYCLAMSVELLALVRLRAAEPLLARPYRIPVSDTLGIRLFV
;
A
#
# COMPACT_ATOMS: atom_id res chain seq x y z
N ARG A 1 -20.56 -6.12 -11.09
CA ARG A 1 -19.41 -7.04 -10.83
C ARG A 1 -18.47 -7.15 -12.04
N PRO A 2 -18.89 -7.52 -13.28
CA PRO A 2 -17.97 -7.59 -14.43
C PRO A 2 -17.54 -6.20 -14.94
N VAL A 3 -18.43 -5.21 -14.89
CA VAL A 3 -18.12 -3.82 -15.32
C VAL A 3 -17.01 -3.22 -14.47
N THR A 4 -17.07 -3.38 -13.14
CA THR A 4 -16.02 -2.89 -12.23
C THR A 4 -14.67 -3.54 -12.54
N LEU A 5 -14.64 -4.86 -12.73
CA LEU A 5 -13.42 -5.58 -13.10
C LEU A 5 -12.85 -5.11 -14.43
N ALA A 6 -13.69 -4.95 -15.45
CA ALA A 6 -13.27 -4.47 -16.76
C ALA A 6 -12.69 -3.05 -16.68
N LEU A 7 -13.32 -2.16 -15.91
CA LEU A 7 -12.82 -0.80 -15.69
C LEU A 7 -11.49 -0.79 -14.95
N THR A 8 -11.35 -1.56 -13.87
CA THR A 8 -10.10 -1.64 -13.11
C THR A 8 -8.97 -2.22 -13.95
N LEU A 9 -9.23 -3.31 -14.68
CA LEU A 9 -8.25 -3.90 -15.59
C LEU A 9 -7.86 -2.93 -16.70
N GLY A 10 -8.84 -2.24 -17.31
CA GLY A 10 -8.58 -1.24 -18.33
C GLY A 10 -7.70 -0.09 -17.82
N MET A 11 -8.00 0.44 -16.63
CA MET A 11 -7.24 1.52 -16.01
C MET A 11 -5.79 1.14 -15.67
N TYR A 12 -5.50 -0.13 -15.39
CA TYR A 12 -4.14 -0.60 -15.12
C TYR A 12 -3.41 -1.03 -16.39
N LEU A 13 -4.04 -1.85 -17.22
CA LEU A 13 -3.39 -2.47 -18.36
C LEU A 13 -3.10 -1.47 -19.48
N LEU A 14 -4.00 -0.52 -19.72
CA LEU A 14 -3.82 0.43 -20.82
C LEU A 14 -2.62 1.37 -20.61
N PRO A 15 -2.45 2.05 -19.46
CA PRO A 15 -1.27 2.89 -19.23
C PRO A 15 0.03 2.10 -19.23
N VAL A 16 0.02 0.87 -18.70
CA VAL A 16 1.21 0.00 -18.70
C VAL A 16 1.55 -0.42 -20.13
N ALA A 17 0.57 -0.86 -20.92
CA ALA A 17 0.80 -1.25 -22.31
C ALA A 17 1.35 -0.08 -23.14
N VAL A 18 0.79 1.12 -22.96
CA VAL A 18 1.31 2.34 -23.60
C VAL A 18 2.74 2.62 -23.16
N GLY A 19 3.02 2.63 -21.85
CA GLY A 19 4.37 2.87 -21.32
C GLY A 19 5.40 1.88 -21.84
N VAL A 20 5.07 0.59 -21.85
CA VAL A 20 5.93 -0.46 -22.40
C VAL A 20 6.17 -0.27 -23.90
N SER A 21 5.13 0.04 -24.68
CA SER A 21 5.25 0.24 -26.12
C SER A 21 6.13 1.43 -26.50
N VAL A 22 5.97 2.55 -25.79
CA VAL A 22 6.75 3.79 -26.01
C VAL A 22 8.20 3.56 -25.62
N THR A 23 8.45 2.86 -24.52
CA THR A 23 9.82 2.64 -24.06
C THR A 23 10.55 1.58 -24.88
N ALA A 24 9.86 0.54 -25.35
CA ALA A 24 10.44 -0.43 -26.26
C ALA A 24 10.92 0.21 -27.57
N ALA A 25 10.33 1.34 -27.96
CA ALA A 25 10.70 2.11 -29.14
C ALA A 25 11.76 3.20 -28.87
N ALA A 26 12.16 3.43 -27.61
CA ALA A 26 13.07 4.50 -27.21
C ALA A 26 14.52 4.01 -27.08
N ASP A 27 15.48 4.88 -27.42
CA ASP A 27 16.91 4.61 -27.25
C ASP A 27 17.25 4.44 -25.75
N GLY A 28 17.73 3.26 -25.37
CA GLY A 28 17.99 2.86 -23.99
C GLY A 28 16.96 1.89 -23.38
N GLY A 29 15.83 1.65 -24.07
CA GLY A 29 14.83 0.65 -23.69
C GLY A 29 14.39 0.74 -22.22
N PHE A 30 14.16 -0.43 -21.60
CA PHE A 30 13.76 -0.50 -20.18
C PHE A 30 14.83 0.00 -19.19
N GLY A 31 16.09 0.16 -19.62
CA GLY A 31 17.16 0.69 -18.76
C GLY A 31 16.96 2.15 -18.37
N ALA A 32 16.17 2.90 -19.14
CA ALA A 32 15.83 4.30 -18.88
C ALA A 32 14.67 4.48 -17.88
N TRP A 33 14.01 3.41 -17.43
CA TRP A 33 12.90 3.51 -16.47
C TRP A 33 13.41 3.96 -15.11
N ARG A 34 12.80 5.04 -14.62
CA ARG A 34 13.07 5.63 -13.30
C ARG A 34 11.75 6.12 -12.69
N THR A 35 11.80 6.47 -11.42
CA THR A 35 10.66 7.05 -10.70
C THR A 35 10.04 8.21 -11.48
N GLY A 36 8.73 8.18 -11.70
CA GLY A 36 8.00 9.21 -12.43
C GLY A 36 8.01 9.08 -13.97
N HIS A 37 8.55 7.99 -14.53
CA HIS A 37 8.68 7.80 -15.99
C HIS A 37 7.35 7.93 -16.77
N PHE A 38 6.21 7.62 -16.14
CA PHE A 38 4.88 7.80 -16.76
C PHE A 38 4.56 9.25 -17.15
N VAL A 39 5.18 10.25 -16.49
CA VAL A 39 5.05 11.65 -16.90
C VAL A 39 5.72 11.88 -18.25
N GLU A 40 6.89 11.28 -18.47
CA GLU A 40 7.62 11.40 -19.73
C GLU A 40 6.92 10.63 -20.85
N VAL A 41 6.43 9.41 -20.56
CA VAL A 41 5.54 8.67 -21.47
C VAL A 41 4.33 9.52 -21.87
N GLY A 42 3.69 10.19 -20.91
CA GLY A 42 2.57 11.10 -21.18
C GLY A 42 2.94 12.28 -22.07
N ARG A 43 4.15 12.84 -21.90
CA ARG A 43 4.66 13.92 -22.77
C ARG A 43 4.91 13.45 -24.18
N LEU A 44 5.48 12.27 -24.35
CA LEU A 44 5.77 11.69 -25.68
C LEU A 44 4.49 11.33 -26.43
N VAL A 45 3.46 10.84 -25.73
CA VAL A 45 2.19 10.40 -26.34
C VAL A 45 1.21 11.55 -26.57
N GLY A 46 1.04 12.44 -25.60
CA GLY A 46 0.00 13.47 -25.59
C GLY A 46 0.50 14.91 -25.40
N GLY A 47 1.81 15.12 -25.51
CA GLY A 47 2.44 16.42 -25.37
C GLY A 47 2.53 16.94 -23.92
N PRO A 48 3.07 18.15 -23.72
CA PRO A 48 3.32 18.73 -22.39
C PRO A 48 2.07 18.81 -21.50
N TRP A 49 0.90 18.99 -22.11
CA TRP A 49 -0.39 19.03 -21.41
C TRP A 49 -0.70 17.71 -20.68
N LEU A 50 -0.62 16.58 -21.39
CA LEU A 50 -0.93 15.27 -20.79
C LEU A 50 0.10 14.92 -19.70
N GLY A 51 1.38 15.16 -19.95
CA GLY A 51 2.42 15.00 -18.94
C GLY A 51 2.16 15.84 -17.68
N GLY A 52 1.74 17.09 -17.84
CA GLY A 52 1.38 17.97 -16.73
C GLY A 52 0.23 17.43 -15.89
N TRP A 53 -0.82 16.91 -16.53
CA TRP A 53 -1.95 16.28 -15.82
C TRP A 53 -1.55 15.02 -15.07
N ILE A 54 -0.72 14.16 -15.67
CA ILE A 54 -0.22 12.94 -15.02
C ILE A 54 0.61 13.31 -13.79
N ALA A 55 1.48 14.32 -13.89
CA ALA A 55 2.28 14.80 -12.76
C ALA A 55 1.39 15.37 -11.64
N ALA A 56 0.41 16.21 -11.97
CA ALA A 56 -0.52 16.79 -11.00
C ALA A 56 -1.38 15.72 -10.31
N ALA A 57 -1.95 14.80 -11.08
CA ALA A 57 -2.74 13.69 -10.55
C ALA A 57 -1.90 12.77 -9.65
N GLY A 58 -0.65 12.47 -10.06
CA GLY A 58 0.30 11.71 -9.25
C GLY A 58 0.61 12.38 -7.92
N ALA A 59 0.85 13.69 -7.92
CA ALA A 59 1.09 14.45 -6.69
C ALA A 59 -0.11 14.44 -5.74
N VAL A 60 -1.33 14.67 -6.26
CA VAL A 60 -2.57 14.61 -5.47
C VAL A 60 -2.80 13.20 -4.90
N SER A 61 -2.56 12.16 -5.70
CA SER A 61 -2.68 10.77 -5.26
C SER A 61 -1.68 10.43 -4.16
N ALA A 62 -0.43 10.85 -4.29
CA ALA A 62 0.61 10.62 -3.28
C ALA A 62 0.27 11.33 -1.97
N PHE A 63 -0.23 12.56 -2.03
CA PHE A 63 -0.68 13.32 -0.85
C PHE A 63 -1.87 12.65 -0.13
N ALA A 64 -2.86 12.20 -0.91
CA ALA A 64 -4.01 11.49 -0.37
C ALA A 64 -3.59 10.17 0.30
N LEU A 65 -2.70 9.40 -0.35
CA LEU A 65 -2.18 8.14 0.19
C LEU A 65 -1.40 8.36 1.48
N LEU A 66 -0.51 9.37 1.51
CA LEU A 66 0.24 9.74 2.71
C LEU A 66 -0.70 10.07 3.86
N THR A 67 -1.69 10.94 3.64
CA THR A 67 -2.63 11.35 4.70
C THR A 67 -3.45 10.15 5.21
N SER A 68 -3.91 9.28 4.32
CA SER A 68 -4.66 8.07 4.67
C SER A 68 -3.81 7.11 5.51
N LEU A 69 -2.56 6.88 5.12
CA LEU A 69 -1.64 5.99 5.82
C LEU A 69 -1.26 6.57 7.19
N LEU A 70 -0.97 7.87 7.27
CA LEU A 70 -0.68 8.56 8.53
C LEU A 70 -1.82 8.37 9.54
N CYS A 71 -3.07 8.56 9.11
CA CYS A 71 -4.24 8.38 9.96
C CYS A 71 -4.43 6.91 10.39
N THR A 72 -4.29 5.98 9.45
CA THR A 72 -4.55 4.56 9.70
C THR A 72 -3.51 3.94 10.62
N SER A 73 -2.21 4.18 10.36
CA SER A 73 -1.14 3.64 11.20
C SER A 73 -1.15 4.26 12.60
N SER A 74 -1.50 5.54 12.74
CA SER A 74 -1.60 6.19 14.06
C SER A 74 -2.71 5.58 14.92
N ARG A 75 -3.82 5.15 14.32
CA ARG A 75 -4.88 4.43 15.03
C ARG A 75 -4.44 3.02 15.42
N ALA A 76 -3.72 2.32 14.55
CA ALA A 76 -3.14 1.03 14.89
C ALA A 76 -2.15 1.15 16.08
N LEU A 77 -1.28 2.16 16.07
CA LEU A 77 -0.37 2.48 17.17
C LEU A 77 -1.10 2.79 18.48
N ALA A 78 -2.20 3.55 18.42
CA ALA A 78 -3.03 3.82 19.59
C ALA A 78 -3.66 2.54 20.16
N ALA A 79 -4.19 1.66 19.31
CA ALA A 79 -4.72 0.37 19.72
C ALA A 79 -3.64 -0.53 20.36
N LEU A 80 -2.41 -0.52 19.85
CA LEU A 80 -1.28 -1.20 20.48
C LEU A 80 -0.98 -0.65 21.87
N ALA A 81 -1.09 0.67 22.06
CA ALA A 81 -0.89 1.30 23.37
C ALA A 81 -2.00 0.95 24.36
N GLU A 82 -3.26 0.85 23.91
CA GLU A 82 -4.39 0.37 24.73
C GLU A 82 -4.19 -1.09 25.19
N LEU A 83 -3.59 -1.92 24.34
CA LEU A 83 -3.22 -3.31 24.67
C LEU A 83 -1.93 -3.41 25.52
N GLY A 84 -1.31 -2.29 25.90
CA GLY A 84 -0.06 -2.27 26.66
C GLY A 84 1.19 -2.71 25.89
N MET A 85 1.08 -2.87 24.56
CA MET A 85 2.18 -3.29 23.68
C MET A 85 3.04 -2.12 23.17
N ALA A 86 2.61 -0.88 23.39
CA ALA A 86 3.32 0.33 23.02
C ALA A 86 3.27 1.36 24.17
N PRO A 87 4.15 2.38 24.19
CA PRO A 87 4.12 3.43 25.20
C PRO A 87 2.73 4.09 25.31
N ALA A 88 2.20 4.19 26.54
CA ALA A 88 0.85 4.73 26.80
C ALA A 88 0.63 6.15 26.24
N ALA A 89 1.71 6.92 26.04
CA ALA A 89 1.64 8.24 25.42
C ALA A 89 1.06 8.20 23.99
N LEU A 90 1.30 7.12 23.22
CA LEU A 90 0.80 6.97 21.85
C LEU A 90 -0.72 6.76 21.79
N GLY A 91 -1.32 6.24 22.86
CA GLY A 91 -2.77 6.08 22.99
C GLY A 91 -3.51 7.36 23.39
N ARG A 92 -2.81 8.48 23.62
CA ARG A 92 -3.46 9.74 24.06
C ARG A 92 -4.28 10.36 22.93
N LEU A 93 -5.60 10.35 23.11
CA LEU A 93 -6.54 10.99 22.20
C LEU A 93 -6.63 12.50 22.45
N HIS A 94 -6.82 13.27 21.39
CA HIS A 94 -7.06 14.71 21.46
C HIS A 94 -8.45 14.96 22.06
N PRO A 95 -8.60 15.83 23.07
CA PRO A 95 -9.86 15.99 23.81
C PRO A 95 -11.04 16.44 22.94
N THR A 96 -10.78 17.24 21.90
CA THR A 96 -11.83 17.77 21.00
C THR A 96 -12.07 16.92 19.76
N TYR A 97 -11.03 16.26 19.22
CA TYR A 97 -11.08 15.63 17.90
C TYR A 97 -11.04 14.10 17.96
N GLY A 98 -10.76 13.52 19.12
CA GLY A 98 -10.65 12.07 19.29
C GLY A 98 -9.51 11.43 18.50
N THR A 99 -8.53 12.21 18.05
CA THR A 99 -7.40 11.73 17.24
C THR A 99 -6.21 11.39 18.13
N PRO A 100 -5.48 10.29 17.89
CA PRO A 100 -4.28 9.95 18.64
C PRO A 100 -3.11 10.85 18.23
N HIS A 101 -3.15 12.12 18.66
CA HIS A 101 -2.26 13.18 18.20
C HIS A 101 -0.77 12.88 18.44
N VAL A 102 -0.43 12.23 19.56
CA VAL A 102 0.96 11.81 19.83
C VAL A 102 1.43 10.75 18.82
N ALA A 103 0.57 9.78 18.48
CA ALA A 103 0.89 8.78 17.47
C ALA A 103 1.03 9.41 16.07
N VAL A 104 0.17 10.38 15.74
CA VAL A 104 0.26 11.14 14.47
C VAL A 104 1.58 11.90 14.38
N LEU A 105 1.98 12.60 15.45
CA LEU A 105 3.26 13.33 15.48
C LEU A 105 4.45 12.39 15.40
N ALA A 106 4.43 11.28 16.15
CA ALA A 106 5.50 10.28 16.12
C ALA A 106 5.64 9.66 14.72
N ASN A 107 4.52 9.28 14.10
CA ASN A 107 4.51 8.70 12.76
C ASN A 107 4.91 9.71 11.68
N GLY A 108 4.47 10.97 11.81
CA GLY A 108 4.90 12.06 10.92
C GLY A 108 6.38 12.38 11.04
N ALA A 109 6.93 12.39 12.26
CA ALA A 109 8.35 12.60 12.51
C ALA A 109 9.19 11.45 11.93
N LEU A 110 8.76 10.20 12.13
CA LEU A 110 9.40 9.02 11.55
C LEU A 110 9.37 9.09 10.02
N THR A 111 8.22 9.37 9.44
CA THR A 111 8.07 9.51 7.97
C THR A 111 8.98 10.61 7.44
N SER A 112 9.06 11.76 8.12
CA SER A 112 9.94 12.88 7.73
C SER A 112 11.42 12.50 7.80
N CYS A 113 11.82 11.69 8.77
CA CYS A 113 13.17 11.15 8.86
C CYS A 113 13.47 10.18 7.70
N LEU A 114 12.52 9.30 7.38
CA LEU A 114 12.68 8.32 6.29
C LEU A 114 12.80 8.98 4.91
N VAL A 115 12.20 10.16 4.69
CA VAL A 115 12.34 10.94 3.44
C VAL A 115 13.80 11.31 3.14
N LEU A 116 14.71 11.26 4.12
CA LEU A 116 16.15 11.49 3.91
C LEU A 116 16.85 10.33 3.19
N LEU A 117 16.20 9.16 3.08
CA LEU A 117 16.70 8.00 2.34
C LEU A 117 16.23 8.03 0.88
N ASP A 118 16.90 7.27 0.04
CA ASP A 118 16.49 7.10 -1.35
C ASP A 118 15.13 6.39 -1.44
N PHE A 119 14.26 6.91 -2.33
CA PHE A 119 12.91 6.37 -2.53
C PHE A 119 12.90 4.87 -2.85
N GLU A 120 13.86 4.41 -3.66
CA GLU A 120 13.99 3.00 -4.05
C GLU A 120 14.26 2.11 -2.83
N VAL A 121 15.19 2.52 -1.96
CA VAL A 121 15.50 1.81 -0.71
C VAL A 121 14.26 1.74 0.20
N ILE A 122 13.54 2.85 0.36
CA ILE A 122 12.32 2.89 1.18
C ILE A 122 11.25 1.94 0.61
N ALA A 123 11.06 1.96 -0.72
CA ALA A 123 10.06 1.13 -1.39
C ALA A 123 10.40 -0.37 -1.29
N GLU A 124 11.66 -0.74 -1.47
CA GLU A 124 12.13 -2.12 -1.30
C GLU A 124 11.93 -2.61 0.14
N MET A 125 12.36 -1.83 1.13
CA MET A 125 12.17 -2.16 2.54
C MET A 125 10.68 -2.31 2.90
N ALA A 126 9.84 -1.39 2.42
CA ALA A 126 8.39 -1.45 2.62
C ALA A 126 7.78 -2.71 2.00
N MET A 127 8.21 -3.08 0.79
CA MET A 127 7.72 -4.28 0.12
C MET A 127 8.16 -5.57 0.83
N CYS A 128 9.41 -5.63 1.30
CA CYS A 128 9.90 -6.74 2.11
C CYS A 128 9.07 -6.90 3.39
N LEU A 129 8.82 -5.80 4.12
CA LEU A 129 8.02 -5.83 5.34
C LEU A 129 6.56 -6.21 5.06
N TYR A 130 5.99 -5.73 3.95
CA TYR A 130 4.64 -6.10 3.51
C TYR A 130 4.53 -7.60 3.22
N CYS A 131 5.49 -8.18 2.49
CA CYS A 131 5.54 -9.62 2.21
C CYS A 131 5.61 -10.45 3.50
N LEU A 132 6.40 -10.01 4.49
CA LEU A 132 6.50 -10.65 5.80
C LEU A 132 5.16 -10.56 6.57
N ALA A 133 4.56 -9.37 6.64
CA ALA A 133 3.28 -9.16 7.31
C ALA A 133 2.18 -10.03 6.69
N MET A 134 2.06 -10.03 5.35
CA MET A 134 1.11 -10.87 4.63
C MET A 134 1.31 -12.37 4.88
N SER A 135 2.57 -12.80 4.99
CA SER A 135 2.90 -14.20 5.29
C SER A 135 2.45 -14.59 6.70
N VAL A 136 2.65 -13.71 7.69
CA VAL A 136 2.16 -13.90 9.06
C VAL A 136 0.62 -13.91 9.11
N GLU A 137 -0.04 -13.01 8.38
CA GLU A 137 -1.51 -12.96 8.30
C GLU A 137 -2.10 -14.24 7.70
N LEU A 138 -1.51 -14.75 6.61
CA LEU A 138 -1.92 -16.01 5.99
C LEU A 138 -1.68 -17.20 6.93
N LEU A 139 -0.54 -17.23 7.62
CA LEU A 139 -0.26 -18.28 8.60
C LEU A 139 -1.22 -18.20 9.79
N ALA A 140 -1.52 -17.01 10.29
CA ALA A 140 -2.47 -16.78 11.37
C ALA A 140 -3.87 -17.26 10.95
N LEU A 141 -4.29 -16.99 9.72
CA LEU A 141 -5.55 -17.49 9.16
C LEU A 141 -5.61 -19.03 9.16
N VAL A 142 -4.55 -19.70 8.70
CA VAL A 142 -4.47 -21.18 8.69
C VAL A 142 -4.49 -21.73 10.11
N ARG A 143 -3.65 -21.17 11.00
CA ARG A 143 -3.60 -21.58 12.41
C ARG A 143 -4.95 -21.40 13.10
N LEU A 144 -5.66 -20.29 12.85
CA LEU A 144 -6.98 -20.04 13.43
C LEU A 144 -8.06 -20.99 12.87
N ARG A 145 -7.89 -21.53 11.64
CA ARG A 145 -8.74 -22.63 11.14
C ARG A 145 -8.55 -23.91 11.94
N ALA A 146 -7.31 -24.27 12.26
CA ALA A 146 -6.99 -25.49 12.98
C ALA A 146 -7.28 -25.38 14.49
N ALA A 147 -6.93 -24.25 15.12
CA ALA A 147 -7.05 -24.06 16.56
C ALA A 147 -8.51 -23.81 17.01
N GLU A 148 -9.29 -23.09 16.20
CA GLU A 148 -10.66 -22.69 16.56
C GLU A 148 -11.65 -23.00 15.42
N PRO A 149 -11.93 -24.29 15.17
CA PRO A 149 -12.78 -24.71 14.04
C PRO A 149 -14.25 -24.31 14.20
N LEU A 150 -14.72 -24.08 15.43
CA LEU A 150 -16.12 -23.75 15.75
C LEU A 150 -16.43 -22.26 15.75
N LEU A 151 -15.44 -21.38 15.56
CA LEU A 151 -15.66 -19.93 15.46
C LEU A 151 -16.67 -19.61 14.35
N ALA A 152 -17.61 -18.70 14.64
CA ALA A 152 -18.53 -18.15 13.65
C ALA A 152 -17.74 -17.37 12.59
N ARG A 153 -17.87 -17.77 11.32
CA ARG A 153 -17.15 -17.18 10.17
C ARG A 153 -18.17 -16.66 9.16
N PRO A 154 -18.60 -15.37 9.25
CA PRO A 154 -19.58 -14.77 8.34
C PRO A 154 -19.15 -14.82 6.87
N TYR A 155 -17.84 -14.77 6.62
CA TYR A 155 -17.25 -15.00 5.31
C TYR A 155 -16.26 -16.17 5.38
N ARG A 156 -16.33 -17.07 4.40
CA ARG A 156 -15.40 -18.18 4.20
C ARG A 156 -14.79 -18.10 2.82
N ILE A 157 -13.48 -18.27 2.75
CA ILE A 157 -12.74 -18.33 1.48
C ILE A 157 -13.19 -19.62 0.76
N PRO A 158 -13.59 -19.54 -0.52
CA PRO A 158 -14.06 -20.69 -1.30
C PRO A 158 -12.90 -21.57 -1.77
N VAL A 159 -12.08 -22.03 -0.82
CA VAL A 159 -10.99 -22.99 -1.02
C VAL A 159 -11.27 -24.13 -0.06
N SER A 160 -11.15 -25.39 -0.51
CA SER A 160 -11.47 -26.53 0.34
C SER A 160 -10.64 -26.48 1.62
N ASP A 161 -11.29 -26.69 2.77
CA ASP A 161 -10.64 -26.58 4.09
C ASP A 161 -9.42 -27.51 4.21
N THR A 162 -9.42 -28.61 3.45
CA THR A 162 -8.34 -29.58 3.37
C THR A 162 -7.08 -29.04 2.70
N LEU A 163 -7.19 -28.16 1.70
CA LEU A 163 -6.03 -27.72 0.90
C LEU A 163 -5.27 -26.60 1.62
N GLY A 164 -5.97 -25.68 2.29
CA GLY A 164 -5.35 -24.61 3.07
C GLY A 164 -4.62 -25.09 4.32
N ILE A 165 -5.07 -26.18 4.96
CA ILE A 165 -4.44 -26.76 6.15
C ILE A 165 -3.23 -27.63 5.76
N ARG A 166 -3.31 -28.39 4.66
CA ARG A 166 -2.22 -29.29 4.20
C ARG A 166 -1.06 -28.59 3.49
N LEU A 167 -1.23 -27.35 3.03
CA LEU A 167 -0.15 -26.60 2.37
C LEU A 167 0.83 -25.95 3.38
N PHE A 168 0.45 -25.88 4.66
CA PHE A 168 1.19 -25.18 5.71
C PHE A 168 1.48 -26.04 6.96
N VAL A 169 1.06 -27.31 6.96
CA VAL A 169 1.42 -28.35 7.94
C VAL A 169 2.14 -29.46 7.20
#